data_AF-A0AAW2P305-F1
#
_entry.id   AF-A0AAW2P305-F1
#
_cell.length_a   1.000
_cell.length_b   1.000
_cell.length_c   1.000
_cell.angle_alpha   90.00
_cell.angle_beta   90.00
_cell.angle_gamma   90.00
#
_symmetry.space_group_name_H-M   'P 1'
#
loop_
_entity.id
_entity.type
_entity.pdbx_description
1 polymer ?
#
loop_
_entity_poly.entity_id
_entity_poly.type
_entity_poly.pdbx_seq_one_letter_code
_entity_poly.pdbx_strand_id
1 'polypeptide(L)'
;MDQIGRGVILSPLSNTLFDVYCSDSYTAKSFRDELDRKYNTEEQGLEKYSVFKFMRYQMVEDRSVTEQTHEIINLGHALADAEIKLPEKFLVMSIVDKFPKS
;
A
#
# COMPACT_ATOMS: atom_id res chain seq x y z
N MET A 1 2.43 -7.83 -18.67
CA MET A 1 1.79 -8.18 -17.38
C MET A 1 1.37 -9.63 -17.48
N ASP A 2 2.28 -10.50 -17.08
CA ASP A 2 2.16 -11.95 -16.91
C ASP A 2 0.89 -12.35 -16.12
N GLN A 3 0.31 -13.50 -16.44
CA GLN A 3 -0.91 -14.03 -15.81
C GLN A 3 -0.80 -14.18 -14.28
N ILE A 4 0.43 -14.32 -13.78
CA ILE A 4 0.72 -14.51 -12.35
C ILE A 4 0.52 -13.21 -11.56
N GLY A 5 0.98 -12.07 -12.11
CA GLY A 5 0.76 -10.76 -11.50
C GLY A 5 -0.72 -10.36 -11.42
N ARG A 6 -1.54 -10.80 -12.38
CA ARG A 6 -2.99 -10.56 -12.36
C ARG A 6 -3.67 -11.27 -11.18
N GLY A 7 -3.42 -12.56 -10.97
CA GLY A 7 -4.09 -13.36 -9.93
C GLY A 7 -3.89 -12.85 -8.49
N VAL A 8 -2.69 -12.35 -8.17
CA VAL A 8 -2.34 -11.88 -6.82
C VAL A 8 -3.03 -10.55 -6.48
N ILE A 9 -3.23 -9.68 -7.47
CA ILE A 9 -4.01 -8.44 -7.30
C ILE A 9 -5.51 -8.74 -7.22
N LEU A 10 -5.96 -9.86 -7.81
CA LEU A 10 -7.38 -10.20 -7.96
C LEU A 10 -8.00 -10.91 -6.74
N SER A 11 -7.22 -11.61 -5.90
CA SER A 11 -7.78 -12.37 -4.78
C SER A 11 -8.53 -11.53 -3.71
N PRO A 12 -8.18 -10.26 -3.45
CA PRO A 12 -8.90 -9.41 -2.49
C PRO A 12 -10.07 -8.62 -3.09
N LEU A 13 -10.24 -8.61 -4.42
CA LEU A 13 -11.22 -7.77 -5.11
C LEU A 13 -12.58 -8.49 -5.17
N SER A 14 -13.66 -7.84 -4.71
CA SER A 14 -15.03 -8.37 -4.82
C SER A 14 -15.40 -8.69 -6.28
N ASN A 15 -16.29 -9.67 -6.52
CA ASN A 15 -16.74 -10.11 -7.85
C ASN A 15 -16.99 -8.96 -8.87
N THR A 16 -17.52 -7.81 -8.44
CA THR A 16 -17.74 -6.65 -9.31
C THR A 16 -16.45 -6.02 -9.87
N LEU A 17 -15.36 -5.97 -9.10
CA LEU A 17 -14.04 -5.49 -9.57
C LEU A 17 -13.35 -6.53 -10.47
N PHE A 18 -13.66 -7.81 -10.27
CA PHE A 18 -13.17 -8.92 -11.09
C PHE A 18 -13.77 -8.90 -12.50
N ASP A 19 -15.09 -8.75 -12.63
CA ASP A 19 -15.80 -8.65 -13.92
C ASP A 19 -15.36 -7.43 -14.73
N VAL A 20 -15.10 -6.34 -14.01
CA VAL A 20 -14.71 -5.04 -14.56
C VAL A 20 -13.26 -5.05 -15.09
N TYR A 21 -12.32 -5.69 -14.37
CA TYR A 21 -10.93 -5.84 -14.79
C TYR A 21 -10.73 -6.84 -15.95
N CYS A 22 -11.65 -7.80 -16.12
CA CYS A 22 -11.62 -8.78 -17.22
C CYS A 22 -12.09 -8.24 -18.58
N SER A 23 -12.59 -7.00 -18.67
CA SER A 23 -12.95 -6.40 -19.96
C SER A 23 -11.75 -5.74 -20.63
N ASP A 24 -11.52 -6.05 -21.92
CA ASP A 24 -10.43 -5.48 -22.73
C ASP A 24 -10.54 -3.95 -22.90
N SER A 25 -11.69 -3.37 -22.53
CA SER A 25 -11.97 -1.92 -22.54
C SER A 25 -11.63 -1.19 -21.24
N TYR A 26 -11.20 -1.90 -20.19
CA TYR A 26 -11.02 -1.30 -18.88
C TYR A 26 -9.64 -0.64 -18.72
N THR A 27 -9.64 0.69 -18.57
CA THR A 27 -8.42 1.48 -18.45
C THR A 27 -7.97 1.61 -16.99
N ALA A 28 -6.69 1.90 -16.77
CA ALA A 28 -6.15 2.20 -15.44
C ALA A 28 -6.89 3.36 -14.76
N LYS A 29 -7.41 4.32 -15.54
CA LYS A 29 -8.24 5.42 -15.05
C LYS A 29 -9.57 4.91 -14.48
N SER A 30 -10.31 4.12 -15.27
CA SER A 30 -11.59 3.55 -14.83
C SER A 30 -11.42 2.69 -13.58
N PHE A 31 -10.36 1.88 -13.50
CA PHE A 31 -10.05 1.09 -12.31
C PHE A 31 -9.80 1.95 -11.08
N ARG A 32 -9.01 3.01 -11.23
CA ARG A 32 -8.78 3.96 -10.14
C ARG A 32 -10.06 4.65 -9.69
N ASP A 33 -10.90 5.11 -10.63
CA ASP A 33 -12.15 5.79 -10.32
C ASP A 33 -13.10 4.88 -9.52
N GLU A 34 -13.18 3.59 -9.86
CA GLU A 34 -13.98 2.60 -9.13
C GLU A 34 -13.41 2.27 -7.75
N LEU A 35 -12.08 2.18 -7.62
CA LEU A 35 -11.42 2.04 -6.32
C LEU A 35 -11.67 3.26 -5.44
N ASP A 36 -11.52 4.48 -5.97
CA ASP A 36 -11.80 5.71 -5.22
C ASP A 36 -13.30 5.77 -4.85
N ARG A 37 -14.22 5.40 -5.73
CA ARG A 37 -15.66 5.33 -5.38
C ARG A 37 -15.96 4.37 -4.22
N LYS A 38 -15.25 3.24 -4.15
CA LYS A 38 -15.52 2.17 -3.17
C LYS A 38 -14.73 2.34 -1.86
N TYR A 39 -13.56 2.97 -1.92
CA TYR A 39 -12.56 3.03 -0.84
C TYR A 39 -12.09 4.46 -0.53
N ASN A 40 -12.85 5.50 -0.90
CA ASN A 40 -12.55 6.89 -0.54
C ASN A 40 -13.70 7.52 0.26
N THR A 41 -13.97 7.00 1.45
CA THR A 41 -14.84 7.63 2.46
C THR A 41 -14.05 8.59 3.36
N GLU A 42 -14.72 9.50 4.07
CA GLU A 42 -14.05 10.47 4.97
C GLU A 42 -13.27 9.78 6.11
N GLU A 43 -13.81 8.68 6.66
CA GLU A 43 -13.16 7.84 7.68
C GLU A 43 -11.87 7.19 7.14
N GLN A 44 -11.89 6.76 5.88
CA GLN A 44 -10.72 6.20 5.19
C GLN A 44 -9.68 7.26 4.81
N GLY A 45 -9.97 8.56 4.96
CA GLY A 45 -9.01 9.63 4.69
C GLY A 45 -7.77 9.56 5.59
N LEU A 46 -7.96 9.21 6.87
CA LEU A 46 -6.88 9.04 7.85
C LEU A 46 -6.09 7.74 7.60
N GLU A 47 -6.79 6.65 7.29
CA GLU A 47 -6.17 5.36 6.96
C GLU A 47 -5.34 5.45 5.68
N LYS A 48 -5.92 6.03 4.62
CA LYS A 48 -5.28 6.30 3.32
C LYS A 48 -4.05 7.16 3.51
N TYR A 49 -4.10 8.16 4.39
CA TYR A 49 -2.95 9.00 4.70
C TYR A 49 -1.81 8.21 5.37
N SER A 50 -2.11 7.37 6.36
CA SER A 50 -1.13 6.50 7.02
C SER A 50 -0.50 5.50 6.05
N VAL A 51 -1.32 4.89 5.17
CA VAL A 51 -0.85 3.98 4.11
C VAL A 51 0.07 4.72 3.15
N PHE A 52 -0.32 5.91 2.68
CA PHE A 52 0.53 6.68 1.78
C PHE A 52 1.84 7.11 2.42
N LYS A 53 1.81 7.53 3.69
CA LYS A 53 3.03 7.86 4.44
C LYS A 53 3.96 6.66 4.54
N PHE A 54 3.45 5.51 4.95
CA PHE A 54 4.24 4.28 5.04
C PHE A 54 4.85 3.92 3.67
N MET A 55 4.04 3.89 2.61
CA MET A 55 4.50 3.51 1.27
C MET A 55 5.57 4.47 0.73
N ARG A 56 5.39 5.79 0.92
CA ARG A 56 6.27 6.83 0.35
C ARG A 56 7.49 7.15 1.21
N TYR A 57 7.56 6.67 2.45
CA TYR A 57 8.74 6.86 3.30
C TYR A 57 9.98 6.27 2.62
N GLN A 58 11.07 7.03 2.60
CA GLN A 58 12.40 6.62 2.15
C GLN A 58 13.41 7.15 3.17
N MET A 59 14.40 6.32 3.51
CA MET A 59 15.48 6.75 4.37
C MET A 59 16.44 7.67 3.59
N VAL A 60 17.11 8.54 4.34
CA VAL A 60 18.13 9.47 3.82
C VAL A 60 19.46 9.24 4.54
N GLU A 61 20.56 9.54 3.84
CA GLU A 61 21.93 9.23 4.31
C GLU A 61 22.38 10.11 5.48
N ASP A 62 21.85 11.32 5.60
CA ASP A 62 22.24 12.34 6.59
C ASP A 62 21.57 12.17 7.96
N ARG A 63 20.77 11.11 8.13
CA ARG A 63 20.05 10.81 9.37
C ARG A 63 20.40 9.46 9.95
N SER A 64 20.25 9.32 11.27
CA SER A 64 20.47 8.06 11.97
C SER A 64 19.53 6.95 11.48
N VAL A 65 20.09 5.77 11.18
CA VAL A 65 19.31 4.58 10.81
C VAL A 65 18.32 4.20 11.91
N THR A 66 18.71 4.33 13.18
CA THR A 66 17.85 4.00 14.32
C THR A 66 16.63 4.94 14.40
N GLU A 67 16.83 6.24 14.20
CA GLU A 67 15.74 7.21 14.22
C GLU A 67 14.74 6.94 13.09
N GLN A 68 15.26 6.74 11.87
CA GLN A 68 14.43 6.47 10.70
C GLN A 68 13.71 5.12 10.79
N THR A 69 14.34 4.12 11.41
CA THR A 69 13.70 2.81 11.67
C THR A 69 12.55 2.95 12.67
N HIS A 70 12.72 3.73 13.74
CA HIS A 70 11.61 4.03 14.67
C HIS A 70 10.45 4.76 13.99
N GLU A 71 10.73 5.69 13.06
CA GLU A 71 9.68 6.36 12.29
C GLU A 71 8.87 5.37 11.44
N ILE A 72 9.53 4.42 10.76
CA ILE A 72 8.84 3.40 9.97
C ILE A 72 8.02 2.45 10.85
N ILE A 73 8.55 2.05 12.00
CA ILE A 73 7.82 1.22 12.98
C ILE A 73 6.57 1.95 13.47
N ASN A 74 6.67 3.24 13.79
CA ASN A 74 5.53 4.06 14.20
C ASN A 74 4.46 4.18 13.11
N LEU A 75 4.87 4.29 11.84
CA LEU A 75 3.94 4.23 10.72
C LEU A 75 3.27 2.85 10.63
N GLY A 76 4.01 1.76 10.88
CA GLY A 76 3.45 0.41 10.99
C GLY A 76 2.43 0.26 12.12
N HIS A 77 2.66 0.87 13.28
CA HIS A 77 1.69 0.90 14.38
C HIS A 77 0.44 1.71 14.04
N ALA A 78 0.59 2.87 13.41
CA ALA A 78 -0.55 3.67 12.95
C ALA A 78 -1.42 2.93 11.93
N LEU A 79 -0.82 2.05 11.12
CA LEU A 79 -1.57 1.14 10.24
C LEU A 79 -2.29 0.05 11.02
N ALA A 80 -1.66 -0.53 12.04
CA ALA A 80 -2.30 -1.52 12.90
C ALA A 80 -3.50 -0.94 13.68
N ASP A 81 -3.43 0.33 14.12
CA ASP A 81 -4.53 1.06 14.75
C ASP A 81 -5.71 1.29 13.78
N ALA A 82 -5.41 1.43 12.49
CA ALA A 82 -6.39 1.46 11.39
C ALA A 82 -6.82 0.05 10.93
N GLU A 83 -6.60 -0.98 11.76
CA GLU A 83 -6.88 -2.39 11.47
C GLU A 83 -6.12 -2.99 10.26
N ILE A 84 -5.15 -2.27 9.69
CA ILE A 84 -4.26 -2.72 8.62
C ILE A 84 -3.02 -3.40 9.25
N LYS A 85 -3.17 -4.66 9.63
CA LYS A 85 -2.10 -5.44 10.27
C LYS A 85 -1.09 -5.95 9.22
N LEU A 86 0.12 -5.40 9.26
CA LEU A 86 1.23 -5.86 8.42
C LEU A 86 1.96 -7.03 9.09
N PRO A 87 2.24 -8.14 8.38
CA PRO A 87 3.11 -9.19 8.90
C PRO A 87 4.51 -8.65 9.23
N GLU A 88 5.14 -9.16 10.29
CA GLU A 88 6.50 -8.74 10.71
C GLU A 88 7.50 -8.82 9.55
N LYS A 89 7.47 -9.93 8.79
CA LYS A 89 8.31 -10.12 7.61
C LYS A 89 8.12 -9.03 6.54
N PHE A 90 6.90 -8.54 6.36
CA PHE A 90 6.61 -7.44 5.43
C PHE A 90 7.21 -6.12 5.92
N LEU A 91 7.10 -5.83 7.22
CA LEU A 91 7.71 -4.64 7.83
C LEU A 91 9.24 -4.67 7.66
N VAL A 92 9.88 -5.80 7.96
CA VAL A 92 11.34 -5.96 7.78
C VAL A 92 11.75 -5.75 6.32
N MET A 93 11.07 -6.39 5.36
CA MET A 93 11.36 -6.21 3.94
C MET A 93 11.13 -4.78 3.47
N SER A 94 10.10 -4.11 3.98
CA SER A 94 9.81 -2.71 3.69
C SER A 94 10.91 -1.79 4.22
N ILE A 95 11.45 -2.05 5.41
CA ILE A 95 12.59 -1.28 5.95
C ILE A 95 13.81 -1.43 5.04
N VAL A 96 14.12 -2.65 4.58
CA VAL A 96 15.23 -2.92 3.66
C VAL A 96 15.06 -2.18 2.32
N ASP A 97 13.87 -2.21 1.73
CA ASP A 97 13.57 -1.52 0.46
C ASP A 97 13.65 0.02 0.58
N LYS A 98 13.44 0.55 1.79
CA LYS A 98 13.47 2.00 2.06
C LYS A 98 14.86 2.57 2.30
N PHE A 99 15.90 1.74 2.37
CA PHE A 99 17.26 2.25 2.46
C PHE A 99 17.62 3.07 1.22
N PRO A 100 18.48 4.11 1.37
CA PRO A 100 19.01 4.81 0.22
C PRO A 100 19.71 3.79 -0.70
N LYS A 101 19.42 3.86 -1.99
CA LYS A 101 20.15 3.08 -2.98
C LYS A 101 21.52 3.74 -3.15
N SER A 102 22.56 2.93 -3.03
CA SER A 102 23.95 3.33 -3.28
C SER A 102 24.17 3.66 -4.76
#